data_AF-X1CZ10-F1
#
_entry.id   AF-X1CZ10-F1
#
_cell.length_a   1.000
_cell.length_b   1.000
_cell.length_c   1.000
_cell.angle_alpha   90.00
_cell.angle_beta   90.00
_cell.angle_gamma   90.00
#
_symmetry.space_group_name_H-M   'P 1'
#
loop_
_entity.id
_entity.type
_entity.pdbx_description
1 polymer ?
#
loop_
_entity_poly.entity_id
_entity_poly.type
_entity_poly.pdbx_seq_one_letter_code
_entity_poly.pdbx_strand_id
1 'polypeptide(L)' 'SVFTEKRGRHSRKPDVFYKTLKQNTQAPRIDIFAREEHDGFDVWGNEVESDIEL' A
#
# COMPACT_ATOMS: atom_id res chain seq x y z
N SER A 1 -16.68 0.99 -4.45
CA SER A 1 -16.72 -0.10 -3.44
C SER A 1 -16.58 0.49 -2.05
N VAL A 2 -17.29 -0.05 -1.05
CA VAL A 2 -17.19 0.32 0.36
C VAL A 2 -16.87 -0.94 1.16
N PHE A 3 -15.90 -0.88 2.08
CA PHE A 3 -15.53 -1.98 2.97
C PHE A 3 -15.41 -1.47 4.41
N THR A 4 -15.67 -2.36 5.37
CA THR A 4 -15.66 -2.05 6.81
C THR A 4 -14.69 -2.99 7.51
N GLU A 5 -13.69 -2.45 8.18
CA GLU A 5 -12.73 -3.22 8.99
C GLU A 5 -12.52 -2.58 10.37
N LYS A 6 -11.97 -3.36 11.30
CA LYS A 6 -11.52 -2.84 12.59
C LYS A 6 -10.38 -1.85 12.37
N ARG A 7 -10.43 -0.70 13.04
CA ARG A 7 -9.35 0.30 12.98
C ARG A 7 -8.05 -0.32 13.51
N GLY A 8 -7.05 -0.40 12.64
CA GLY A 8 -5.69 -0.80 13.00
C GLY A 8 -4.89 0.35 13.63
N ARG A 9 -3.57 0.31 13.44
CA ARG A 9 -2.66 1.39 13.87
C ARG A 9 -3.04 2.72 13.19
N HIS A 10 -2.77 3.83 13.86
CA HIS A 10 -3.03 5.16 13.31
C HIS A 10 -2.37 5.32 11.93
N SER A 11 -3.11 5.86 10.96
CA SER A 11 -2.66 6.08 9.57
C SER A 11 -2.35 4.83 8.74
N ARG A 12 -2.47 3.62 9.29
CA ARG A 12 -2.30 2.37 8.53
C ARG A 12 -3.57 2.09 7.73
N LYS A 13 -3.42 1.91 6.41
CA LYS A 13 -4.50 1.46 5.54
C LYS A 13 -4.87 0.01 5.89
N PRO A 14 -6.15 -0.37 5.92
CA PRO A 14 -6.55 -1.76 6.18
C PRO A 14 -6.09 -2.71 5.07
N ASP A 15 -5.76 -3.96 5.41
CA ASP A 15 -5.19 -4.91 4.43
C ASP A 15 -6.17 -5.24 3.28
N VAL A 16 -7.48 -5.17 3.54
CA VAL A 16 -8.51 -5.35 2.50
C VAL A 16 -8.38 -4.35 1.35
N PHE A 17 -7.85 -3.14 1.62
CA PHE A 17 -7.64 -2.11 0.60
C PHE A 17 -6.72 -2.63 -0.52
N TYR A 18 -5.55 -3.16 -0.17
CA TYR A 18 -4.58 -3.69 -1.13
C TYR A 18 -5.11 -4.93 -1.84
N LYS A 19 -5.81 -5.81 -1.11
CA LYS A 19 -6.44 -7.01 -1.70
C LYS A 19 -7.49 -6.63 -2.74
N THR A 20 -8.37 -5.68 -2.43
CA THR A 20 -9.39 -5.20 -3.37
C THR A 20 -8.76 -4.59 -4.61
N LEU A 21 -7.69 -3.78 -4.47
CA LEU A 21 -6.98 -3.25 -5.62
C LEU A 21 -6.37 -4.36 -6.48
N LYS A 22 -5.66 -5.34 -5.90
CA LYS A 22 -5.10 -6.47 -6.66
C LYS A 22 -6.15 -7.29 -7.40
N GLN A 23 -7.36 -7.41 -6.87
CA GLN A 23 -8.46 -8.15 -7.52
C GLN A 23 -9.11 -7.38 -8.67
N ASN A 24 -9.13 -6.04 -8.60
CA ASN A 24 -9.88 -5.20 -9.53
C ASN A 24 -8.99 -4.47 -10.55
N THR A 25 -7.66 -4.50 -10.40
CA THR A 25 -6.73 -3.86 -11.32
C THR A 25 -5.58 -4.80 -11.70
N GLN A 26 -5.04 -4.61 -12.90
CA GLN A 26 -3.82 -5.29 -13.34
C GLN A 26 -2.58 -4.52 -12.87
N ALA A 27 -1.42 -5.19 -12.82
CA ALA A 27 -0.13 -4.54 -12.58
C ALA A 27 0.27 -3.67 -13.78
N PRO A 28 1.15 -2.67 -13.62
CA PRO A 28 1.84 -2.25 -12.38
C PRO A 28 0.99 -1.36 -11.47
N ARG A 29 1.36 -1.27 -10.19
CA ARG A 29 0.69 -0.46 -9.16
C ARG A 29 1.72 0.15 -8.23
N ILE A 30 1.49 1.38 -7.78
CA ILE A 30 2.37 2.08 -6.83
C ILE A 30 1.58 2.57 -5.62
N ASP A 31 2.17 2.49 -4.42
CA ASP A 31 1.70 3.18 -3.23
C ASP A 31 2.64 4.33 -2.84
N ILE A 32 2.10 5.55 -2.83
CA ILE A 32 2.83 6.79 -2.57
C ILE A 32 2.60 7.21 -1.13
N PHE A 33 3.67 7.67 -0.47
CA PHE A 33 3.74 7.91 0.98
C PHE A 33 3.56 6.63 1.80
N ALA A 34 4.02 5.50 1.24
CA ALA A 34 4.04 4.22 1.92
C ALA A 34 4.95 4.28 3.16
N ARG A 35 4.54 3.56 4.20
CA ARG A 35 5.31 3.40 5.45
C ARG A 35 5.77 1.96 5.66
N GLU A 36 5.27 1.06 4.83
CA GLU A 36 5.60 -0.36 4.81
C GLU A 36 5.43 -0.86 3.37
N GLU A 37 6.15 -1.94 3.04
CA GLU A 37 6.04 -2.58 1.73
C GLU A 37 4.75 -3.40 1.62
N HIS A 38 4.17 -3.43 0.42
CA HIS A 38 2.99 -4.22 0.13
C HIS A 38 3.17 -5.06 -1.13
N ASP A 39 3.04 -6.38 -0.99
CA ASP A 39 3.19 -7.33 -2.09
C ASP A 39 2.33 -6.94 -3.32
N GLY A 40 3.00 -6.82 -4.46
CA GLY A 40 2.39 -6.46 -5.74
C GLY A 40 2.17 -4.95 -5.96
N PHE A 41 2.80 -4.12 -5.14
CA PHE A 41 2.90 -2.67 -5.28
C PHE A 41 4.37 -2.24 -5.20
N ASP A 42 4.77 -1.39 -6.13
CA ASP A 42 5.95 -0.55 -5.93
C ASP A 42 5.65 0.46 -4.82
N VAL A 43 6.65 0.83 -4.04
CA VAL A 43 6.47 1.77 -2.93
C VAL A 43 7.37 2.98 -3.05
N TRP A 44 6.84 4.12 -2.63
CA TRP A 44 7.63 5.34 -2.47
C TRP A 44 7.20 6.06 -1.20
N GLY A 45 8.12 6.29 -0.28
CA GLY A 45 7.84 6.99 0.98
C GLY A 45 9.09 7.15 1.84
N ASN A 46 9.02 8.04 2.82
CA ASN A 46 10.17 8.36 3.66
C ASN A 46 10.40 7.35 4.80
N GLU A 47 9.46 6.44 5.03
CA GLU A 47 9.52 5.41 6.08
C GLU A 47 9.74 4.00 5.50
N VAL A 48 10.01 3.89 4.19
CA VAL A 48 10.43 2.65 3.52
C VAL A 48 11.90 2.76 3.12
N GLU A 49 12.57 1.63 2.94
CA GLU A 49 13.95 1.61 2.45
C GLU A 49 13.99 2.19 1.03
N SER A 50 14.95 3.08 0.76
CA SER A 50 15.13 3.70 -0.55
C SER A 50 16.24 2.96 -1.29
N ASP A 51 15.89 2.36 -2.43
CA ASP A 51 16.86 1.71 -3.33
C ASP A 51 17.50 2.70 -4.32
N ILE A 52 17.16 3.99 -4.21
CA ILE A 52 17.66 5.05 -5.08
C ILE A 52 18.72 5.86 -4.31
N GLU A 53 19.95 5.88 -4.82
CA GLU A 53 20.98 6.87 -4.47
C GLU A 53 20.89 8.04 -5.45
N LEU A 54 20.82 9.27 -4.93
CA LEU A 54 20.70 10.51 -5.72
C LEU A 54 22.03 11.26 -5.84
#